data_AF-A0A259CQM5-F1
#
_entry.id   AF-A0A259CQM5-F1
#
_cell.length_a   1.000
_cell.length_b   1.000
_cell.length_c   1.000
_cell.angle_alpha   90.00
_cell.angle_beta   90.00
_cell.angle_gamma   90.00
#
_symmetry.space_group_name_H-M   'P 1'
#
loop_
_entity.id
_entity.type
_entity.pdbx_description
1 polymer ?
#
loop_
_entity_poly.entity_id
_entity_poly.type
_entity_poly.pdbx_seq_one_letter_code
_entity_poly.pdbx_strand_id
1 'polypeptide(L)'
;MWIAVFGIYIALSSIYLFFPPMLAVLGFLYYLALRRSDLFSLVVASSMLLMFEAEKGYWFGSTIVYFTLITQYIMPKIEQTVQSKIGIKGIFVLLSYFGYPIFLGMINSVLILPLPSMDWHVIFYMAIEFALIAIAG
;
A
#
# COMPACT_ATOMS: atom_id res chain seq x y z
N MET A 1 -19.17 1.14 7.68
CA MET A 1 -18.64 0.62 8.96
C MET A 1 -17.13 0.42 8.92
N TRP A 2 -16.57 -0.33 7.95
CA TRP A 2 -15.13 -0.58 7.84
C TRP A 2 -14.24 0.67 7.70
N ILE A 3 -14.68 1.70 6.97
CA ILE A 3 -13.92 2.95 6.80
C ILE A 3 -13.73 3.68 8.14
N ALA A 4 -14.76 3.71 9.00
CA ALA A 4 -14.68 4.36 10.31
C ALA A 4 -13.72 3.61 11.25
N VAL A 5 -13.75 2.27 11.23
CA VAL A 5 -12.83 1.43 11.99
C VAL A 5 -11.39 1.63 11.52
N PHE A 6 -11.18 1.68 10.19
CA PHE A 6 -9.86 1.97 9.62
C PHE A 6 -9.39 3.38 10.00
N GLY A 7 -10.29 4.36 10.06
CA GLY A 7 -9.99 5.72 10.50
C GLY A 7 -9.46 5.79 11.93
N ILE A 8 -10.10 5.07 12.85
CA ILE A 8 -9.63 4.96 14.24
C ILE A 8 -8.27 4.24 14.27
N TYR A 9 -8.12 3.18 13.48
CA TYR A 9 -6.88 2.42 13.41
C TYR A 9 -5.69 3.26 12.92
N ILE A 10 -5.86 4.02 11.83
CA ILE A 10 -4.76 4.80 11.25
C ILE A 10 -4.35 5.96 12.17
N ALA A 11 -5.31 6.57 12.86
CA ALA A 11 -5.06 7.55 13.90
C ALA A 11 -4.33 6.92 15.12
N LEU A 12 -4.66 5.67 15.47
CA LEU A 12 -3.92 4.95 16.51
C LEU A 12 -2.50 4.60 16.05
N SER A 13 -2.32 4.23 14.78
CA SER A 13 -1.01 3.92 14.17
C SER A 13 -0.10 5.15 14.04
N SER A 14 -0.65 6.36 13.96
CA SER A 14 0.17 7.57 14.01
C SER A 14 0.73 7.85 15.42
N ILE A 15 0.04 7.40 16.47
CA ILE A 15 0.45 7.55 17.88
C ILE A 15 1.34 6.39 18.33
N TYR A 16 0.99 5.15 17.94
CA TYR A 16 1.68 3.94 18.35
C TYR A 16 2.55 3.37 17.22
N LEU A 17 3.85 3.51 17.40
CA LEU A 17 4.88 3.03 16.48
C LEU A 17 4.85 1.50 16.24
N PHE A 18 4.11 0.72 17.00
CA PHE A 18 4.03 -0.73 16.78
C PHE A 18 3.01 -1.12 15.70
N PHE A 19 2.02 -0.25 15.41
CA PHE A 19 0.95 -0.57 14.49
C PHE A 19 1.36 -0.27 13.04
N PRO A 20 1.40 -1.27 12.16
CA PRO A 20 1.81 -1.07 10.77
C PRO A 20 0.79 -0.18 10.03
N PRO A 21 1.24 0.66 9.10
CA PRO A 21 0.38 1.56 8.32
C PRO A 21 -0.61 0.82 7.39
N MET A 22 -0.47 -0.50 7.21
CA MET A 22 -1.30 -1.34 6.34
C MET A 22 -1.21 -0.96 4.86
N LEU A 23 -0.14 -0.29 4.44
CA LEU A 23 0.00 0.23 3.08
C LEU A 23 0.00 -0.91 2.04
N ALA A 24 0.73 -2.00 2.30
CA ALA A 24 0.74 -3.14 1.39
C ALA A 24 -0.59 -3.92 1.44
N VAL A 25 -1.25 -3.99 2.60
CA VAL A 25 -2.58 -4.63 2.73
C VAL A 25 -3.62 -3.86 1.92
N LEU A 26 -3.70 -2.54 2.08
CA LEU A 26 -4.60 -1.68 1.33
C LEU A 26 -4.29 -1.69 -0.16
N GLY A 27 -3.01 -1.63 -0.52
CA GLY A 27 -2.56 -1.77 -1.90
C GLY A 27 -2.98 -3.11 -2.51
N PHE A 28 -2.89 -4.19 -1.73
CA PHE A 28 -3.26 -5.52 -2.19
C PHE A 28 -4.77 -5.67 -2.36
N LEU A 29 -5.56 -5.10 -1.45
CA LEU A 29 -7.02 -5.02 -1.58
C LEU A 29 -7.43 -4.21 -2.82
N TYR A 30 -6.76 -3.07 -3.06
CA TYR A 30 -6.96 -2.26 -4.25
C TYR A 30 -6.63 -3.05 -5.53
N TYR A 31 -5.49 -3.75 -5.54
CA TYR A 31 -5.08 -4.64 -6.63
C TYR A 31 -6.14 -5.73 -6.91
N LEU A 32 -6.63 -6.41 -5.87
CA LEU A 32 -7.66 -7.44 -6.01
C LEU A 32 -8.98 -6.86 -6.54
N ALA A 33 -9.41 -5.71 -6.02
CA ALA A 33 -10.62 -5.03 -6.46
C ALA A 33 -10.53 -4.63 -7.95
N LEU A 34 -9.39 -4.08 -8.36
CA LEU A 34 -9.15 -3.70 -9.75
C LEU A 34 -9.13 -4.92 -10.68
N ARG A 35 -8.50 -6.03 -10.26
CA ARG A 35 -8.46 -7.28 -11.04
C ARG A 35 -9.83 -7.94 -11.16
N ARG A 36 -10.66 -7.88 -10.10
CA ARG A 36 -12.01 -8.45 -10.09
C ARG A 36 -13.06 -7.53 -10.73
N SER A 37 -12.68 -6.34 -11.19
CA SER A 37 -13.60 -5.30 -11.69
C SER A 37 -14.72 -4.97 -10.70
N ASP A 38 -14.46 -5.13 -9.40
CA ASP A 38 -15.42 -4.86 -8.34
C ASP A 38 -15.33 -3.38 -7.95
N LEU A 39 -16.21 -2.57 -8.53
CA LEU A 39 -16.28 -1.14 -8.31
C LEU A 39 -16.52 -0.79 -6.84
N PHE A 40 -17.30 -1.58 -6.10
CA PHE A 40 -17.61 -1.28 -4.71
C PHE A 40 -16.37 -1.45 -3.84
N SER A 41 -15.71 -2.61 -3.95
CA SER A 41 -14.45 -2.87 -3.24
C SER A 41 -13.36 -1.87 -3.64
N LEU A 42 -13.33 -1.46 -4.91
CA LEU A 42 -12.38 -0.47 -5.41
C LEU A 42 -12.59 0.89 -4.74
N VAL A 43 -13.82 1.40 -4.72
CA VAL A 43 -14.16 2.68 -4.07
C VAL A 43 -13.83 2.66 -2.58
N VAL A 44 -14.11 1.55 -1.89
CA VAL A 44 -13.78 1.41 -0.46
C VAL A 44 -12.26 1.40 -0.25
N ALA A 45 -11.51 0.60 -1.01
CA ALA A 45 -10.05 0.54 -0.90
C ALA A 45 -9.39 1.87 -1.25
N SER A 46 -9.85 2.55 -2.32
CA SER A 46 -9.41 3.89 -2.69
C SER A 46 -9.68 4.90 -1.58
N SER A 47 -10.87 4.86 -0.96
CA SER A 47 -11.20 5.77 0.14
C SER A 47 -10.29 5.58 1.35
N MET A 48 -9.96 4.33 1.69
CA MET A 48 -9.01 4.01 2.76
C MET A 48 -7.58 4.45 2.42
N LEU A 49 -7.16 4.30 1.16
CA LEU A 49 -5.87 4.81 0.68
C LEU A 49 -5.79 6.34 0.75
N LEU A 50 -6.84 7.06 0.36
CA LEU A 50 -6.88 8.52 0.50
C LEU A 50 -6.85 8.97 1.96
N MET A 51 -7.53 8.24 2.85
CA MET A 51 -7.46 8.50 4.28
C MET A 51 -6.06 8.28 4.84
N PHE A 52 -5.39 7.21 4.41
CA PHE A 52 -3.99 6.93 4.75
C PHE A 52 -3.05 8.06 4.29
N GLU A 53 -3.21 8.54 3.05
CA GLU A 53 -2.43 9.66 2.53
C GLU A 53 -2.63 10.94 3.34
N ALA A 54 -3.88 11.26 3.70
CA ALA A 54 -4.22 12.44 4.46
C ALA A 54 -3.57 12.44 5.86
N GLU A 55 -3.56 11.28 6.52
CA GLU A 55 -2.96 11.11 7.85
C GLU A 55 -1.43 11.17 7.83
N LYS A 56 -0.79 10.66 6.78
CA LYS A 56 0.68 10.67 6.66
C LYS A 56 1.24 11.90 5.95
N GLY A 57 0.38 12.81 5.48
CA GLY A 57 0.77 14.04 4.79
C GLY A 57 1.32 13.81 3.37
N TYR A 58 0.90 12.72 2.71
CA TYR A 58 1.28 12.45 1.32
C TYR A 58 0.42 13.26 0.33
N TRP A 59 0.91 13.38 -0.91
CA TRP A 59 0.15 14.04 -1.97
C TRP A 59 -1.14 13.28 -2.29
N PHE A 60 -2.24 14.02 -2.43
CA PHE A 60 -3.55 13.48 -2.69
C PHE A 60 -3.59 12.65 -3.99
N GLY A 61 -3.98 11.38 -3.87
CA GLY A 61 -4.05 10.43 -4.96
C GLY A 61 -2.71 9.78 -5.34
N SER A 62 -1.60 10.11 -4.66
CA SER A 62 -0.28 9.53 -4.97
C SER A 62 -0.24 8.01 -4.85
N THR A 63 -0.83 7.44 -3.81
CA THR A 63 -0.93 5.98 -3.58
C THR A 63 -1.84 5.34 -4.61
N ILE A 64 -2.96 5.97 -4.97
CA ILE A 64 -3.88 5.45 -6.00
C ILE A 64 -3.15 5.39 -7.34
N VAL A 65 -2.49 6.47 -7.75
CA VAL A 65 -1.72 6.50 -9.00
C VAL A 65 -0.63 5.43 -8.96
N TYR A 66 0.13 5.37 -7.86
CA TYR A 66 1.20 4.39 -7.68
C TYR A 66 0.71 2.94 -7.81
N PHE A 67 -0.32 2.56 -7.05
CA PHE A 67 -0.86 1.20 -7.08
C PHE A 67 -1.55 0.86 -8.39
N THR A 68 -2.12 1.85 -9.08
CA THR A 68 -2.67 1.66 -10.43
C THR A 68 -1.56 1.36 -11.43
N LEU A 69 -0.44 2.11 -11.39
CA LEU A 69 0.72 1.85 -12.24
C LEU A 69 1.34 0.48 -11.98
N ILE A 70 1.52 0.11 -10.70
CA ILE A 70 1.98 -1.23 -10.35
C ILE A 70 1.07 -2.29 -10.93
N THR A 71 -0.24 -2.17 -10.68
CA THR A 71 -1.21 -3.21 -11.03
C THR A 71 -1.31 -3.40 -12.54
N GLN A 72 -1.25 -2.31 -13.31
CA GLN A 72 -1.38 -2.38 -14.76
C GLN A 72 -0.08 -2.74 -15.48
N TYR A 73 1.08 -2.27 -15.01
CA TYR A 73 2.34 -2.40 -15.77
C TYR A 73 3.34 -3.39 -15.17
N ILE A 74 3.43 -3.47 -13.84
CA ILE A 74 4.46 -4.25 -13.15
C ILE A 74 3.93 -5.64 -12.80
N MET A 75 2.74 -5.71 -12.21
CA MET A 75 2.16 -6.94 -11.70
C MET A 75 1.95 -8.02 -12.78
N PRO A 76 1.48 -7.71 -14.01
CA PRO A 76 1.35 -8.72 -15.06
C PRO A 76 2.69 -9.37 -15.43
N LYS A 77 3.80 -8.62 -15.38
CA LYS A 77 5.15 -9.14 -15.65
C LYS A 77 5.65 -10.03 -14.51
N ILE A 78 5.36 -9.66 -13.26
CA ILE A 78 5.69 -10.46 -12.08
C ILE A 78 4.92 -11.78 -12.12
N GLU A 79 3.62 -11.75 -12.40
CA GLU A 79 2.78 -12.96 -12.49
C GLU A 79 3.23 -13.91 -13.60
N GLN A 80 3.82 -13.40 -14.69
CA GLN A 80 4.38 -14.23 -15.75
C GLN A 80 5.72 -14.89 -15.37
N THR A 81 6.51 -14.22 -14.53
CA THR A 81 7.86 -14.68 -14.15
C THR A 81 7.82 -15.58 -12.91
N VAL A 82 6.89 -15.32 -11.99
CA VAL A 82 6.81 -15.99 -10.68
C VAL A 82 5.55 -16.83 -10.63
N GLN A 83 5.71 -18.15 -10.56
CA GLN A 83 4.58 -19.09 -10.50
C GLN A 83 3.99 -19.25 -9.08
N SER A 84 4.76 -18.91 -8.03
CA SER A 84 4.32 -19.04 -6.64
C SER A 84 3.42 -17.87 -6.21
N LYS A 85 2.19 -18.20 -5.76
CA LYS A 85 1.24 -17.22 -5.19
C LYS A 85 1.83 -16.48 -3.98
N ILE A 86 2.60 -17.18 -3.15
CA ILE A 86 3.25 -16.60 -1.97
C ILE A 86 4.36 -15.63 -2.40
N GLY A 87 5.14 -16.00 -3.43
CA GLY A 87 6.19 -15.15 -3.98
C GLY A 87 5.66 -13.84 -4.55
N ILE A 88 4.55 -13.90 -5.30
CA ILE A 88 3.87 -12.72 -5.84
C ILE A 88 3.44 -11.77 -4.70
N LYS A 89 2.85 -12.30 -3.63
CA LYS A 89 2.45 -11.52 -2.44
C LYS A 89 3.66 -10.88 -1.76
N GLY A 90 4.77 -11.60 -1.62
CA GLY A 90 6.01 -11.08 -1.03
C GLY A 90 6.62 -9.94 -1.83
N ILE A 91 6.68 -10.11 -3.16
CA ILE A 91 7.16 -9.05 -4.06
C ILE A 91 6.23 -7.83 -3.99
N PHE A 92 4.91 -8.04 -3.87
CA PHE A 92 3.97 -6.94 -3.72
C PHE A 92 4.21 -6.11 -2.46
N VAL A 93 4.50 -6.76 -1.32
CA VAL A 93 4.86 -6.06 -0.07
C VAL A 93 6.15 -5.28 -0.22
N LEU A 94 7.17 -5.88 -0.81
CA LEU A 94 8.44 -5.20 -1.08
C LEU A 94 8.23 -3.98 -1.98
N LEU A 95 7.45 -4.12 -3.05
CA LEU A 95 7.16 -3.05 -3.98
C LEU A 95 6.39 -1.92 -3.29
N SER A 96 5.40 -2.27 -2.47
CA SER A 96 4.61 -1.31 -1.69
C SER A 96 5.49 -0.46 -0.77
N TYR A 97 6.44 -1.06 -0.08
CA TYR A 97 7.28 -0.36 0.91
C TYR A 97 8.54 0.29 0.35
N PHE A 98 9.23 -0.34 -0.61
CA PHE A 98 10.42 0.23 -1.24
C PHE A 98 10.08 1.07 -2.46
N GLY A 99 9.12 0.63 -3.27
CA GLY A 99 8.78 1.29 -4.51
C GLY A 99 7.95 2.57 -4.30
N TYR A 100 7.11 2.65 -3.26
CA TYR A 100 6.33 3.87 -3.01
C TYR A 100 7.22 5.08 -2.63
N PRO A 101 8.21 4.96 -1.72
CA PRO A 101 9.18 6.03 -1.47
C PRO A 101 9.99 6.43 -2.72
N ILE A 102 10.38 5.46 -3.57
CA ILE A 102 11.07 5.76 -4.83
C ILE A 102 10.16 6.58 -5.76
N PHE A 103 8.91 6.17 -5.91
CA PHE A 103 7.91 6.90 -6.70
C PHE A 103 7.66 8.31 -6.16
N LEU A 104 7.50 8.44 -4.84
CA LEU A 104 7.41 9.74 -4.17
C LEU A 104 8.66 10.58 -4.43
N GLY A 105 9.86 10.02 -4.32
CA GLY A 105 11.12 10.73 -4.60
C GLY A 105 11.21 11.27 -6.05
N MET A 106 10.73 10.50 -7.02
CA MET A 106 10.65 10.94 -8.42
C MET A 106 9.69 12.14 -8.59
N ILE A 107 8.53 12.10 -7.93
CA ILE A 107 7.55 13.20 -7.95
C ILE A 107 8.04 14.42 -7.15
N ASN A 108 8.72 14.16 -6.04
CA ASN A 108 9.19 15.16 -5.09
C ASN A 108 10.25 16.10 -5.69
N SER A 109 10.97 15.63 -6.71
CA SER A 109 11.88 16.48 -7.50
C SER A 109 11.16 17.70 -8.13
N VAL A 110 9.83 17.66 -8.21
CA VAL A 110 8.95 18.73 -8.67
C VAL A 110 8.19 19.43 -7.53
N LEU A 111 8.03 18.81 -6.34
CA LEU A 111 7.06 19.22 -5.31
C LEU A 111 7.61 19.48 -3.88
N ILE A 112 8.89 19.23 -3.58
CA ILE A 112 9.54 19.56 -2.27
C ILE A 112 8.74 19.05 -1.04
N LEU A 113 8.34 17.79 -1.08
CA LEU A 113 7.67 17.03 -0.02
C LEU A 113 8.69 16.36 0.94
N PRO A 114 8.31 16.12 2.20
CA PRO A 114 9.14 15.32 3.11
C PRO A 114 9.18 13.85 2.66
N LEU A 115 10.38 13.29 2.54
CA LEU A 115 10.53 11.85 2.29
C LEU A 115 10.22 11.04 3.55
N PRO A 116 9.53 9.89 3.42
CA PRO A 116 9.36 8.99 4.56
C PRO A 116 10.71 8.48 5.04
N SER A 117 11.00 8.64 6.34
CA SER A 117 12.19 8.10 6.97
C SER A 117 12.12 6.58 7.03
N MET A 118 13.05 5.90 6.35
CA MET A 118 13.16 4.44 6.39
C MET A 118 13.87 4.02 7.67
N ASP A 119 13.10 3.69 8.70
CA ASP A 119 13.59 3.22 10.01
C ASP A 119 13.43 1.69 10.14
N TRP A 120 14.08 1.06 11.12
CA TRP A 120 14.04 -0.39 11.37
C TRP A 120 12.60 -0.93 11.53
N HIS A 121 11.70 -0.10 12.06
CA HIS A 121 10.26 -0.37 12.17
C HIS A 121 9.61 -0.73 10.82
N VAL A 122 10.11 -0.20 9.70
CA VAL A 122 9.59 -0.46 8.36
C VAL A 122 9.78 -1.93 7.98
N ILE A 123 10.91 -2.55 8.36
CA ILE A 123 11.16 -3.98 8.11
C ILE A 123 10.18 -4.83 8.94
N PHE A 124 9.92 -4.43 10.18
CA PHE A 124 8.95 -5.10 11.04
C PHE A 124 7.53 -5.03 10.45
N TYR A 125 7.12 -3.87 9.94
CA TYR A 125 5.81 -3.73 9.29
C TYR A 125 5.70 -4.57 8.01
N MET A 126 6.76 -4.65 7.20
CA MET A 126 6.77 -5.53 6.03
C MET A 126 6.52 -6.99 6.43
N ALA A 127 7.14 -7.47 7.50
CA ALA A 127 6.96 -8.85 7.97
C ALA A 127 5.51 -9.12 8.42
N ILE A 128 4.92 -8.20 9.19
CA ILE A 128 3.52 -8.33 9.63
C ILE A 128 2.57 -8.29 8.44
N GLU A 129 2.73 -7.31 7.55
CA GLU A 129 1.82 -7.15 6.41
C GLU A 129 1.95 -8.29 5.42
N PHE A 130 3.17 -8.82 5.23
CA PHE A 130 3.36 -10.05 4.47
C PHE A 130 2.61 -11.21 5.10
N ALA A 131 2.71 -11.42 6.42
CA ALA A 131 1.96 -12.47 7.10
C ALA A 131 0.44 -12.28 6.94
N LEU A 132 -0.06 -11.06 7.08
CA LEU A 132 -1.48 -10.74 6.89
C LEU A 132 -1.94 -11.06 5.46
N ILE A 133 -1.21 -10.63 4.44
CA ILE A 133 -1.55 -10.90 3.03
C ILE A 133 -1.39 -12.38 2.68
N ALA A 134 -0.40 -13.06 3.27
CA ALA A 134 -0.19 -14.49 3.09
C ALA A 134 -1.38 -15.29 3.63
N ILE A 135 -1.91 -14.92 4.80
CA ILE A 135 -3.08 -15.57 5.43
C ILE A 135 -4.40 -15.18 4.74
N ALA A 136 -4.56 -13.92 4.33
CA ALA A 136 -5.82 -13.38 3.83
C ALA A 136 -6.21 -13.79 2.39
N GLY A 137 -5.43 -14.62 1.69
CA GLY A 137 -5.75 -15.05 0.32
C GLY A 137 -5.23 -16.43 -0.03
#